data_AF-A0A7Y8ILD1-F1
#
_entry.id   AF-A0A7Y8ILD1-F1
#
_cell.length_a   1.000
_cell.length_b   1.000
_cell.length_c   1.000
_cell.angle_alpha   90.00
_cell.angle_beta   90.00
_cell.angle_gamma   90.00
#
_symmetry.space_group_name_H-M   'P 1'
#
loop_
_entity.id
_entity.type
_entity.pdbx_description
1 polymer ?
#
loop_
_entity_poly.entity_id
_entity_poly.type
_entity_poly.pdbx_seq_one_letter_code
_entity_poly.pdbx_strand_id
1 'polypeptide(L)' 'MSKIKEIDMDILPEEVKKQLLDFYEYLANKYGKKKLKDKKVFFESVKLHSFKLPEDYKFNREELHER' A
#
# COMPACT_ATOMS: atom_id res chain seq x y z
N MET A 1 18.00 -22.95 19.26
CA MET A 1 18.02 -21.48 19.16
C MET A 1 19.13 -21.10 18.19
N SER A 2 18.80 -20.54 17.03
CA SER A 2 19.81 -20.14 16.03
C SER A 2 20.67 -19.02 16.60
N LYS A 3 21.98 -19.23 16.64
CA LYS A 3 22.95 -18.20 17.00
C LYS A 3 22.83 -17.07 15.98
N ILE A 4 22.35 -15.91 16.41
CA ILE A 4 22.34 -14.70 15.57
C ILE A 4 23.82 -14.33 15.42
N LYS A 5 24.37 -14.58 14.24
CA LYS A 5 25.70 -14.06 13.88
C LYS A 5 25.49 -12.60 13.54
N GLU A 6 25.95 -11.72 14.43
CA GLU A 6 26.02 -10.30 14.13
C GLU A 6 27.02 -10.10 12.99
N ILE A 7 26.59 -9.43 11.93
CA ILE A 7 27.43 -9.10 10.79
C ILE A 7 27.98 -7.71 11.07
N ASP A 8 29.29 -7.60 11.26
CA ASP A 8 29.96 -6.31 11.40
C ASP A 8 30.02 -5.64 10.02
N MET A 9 29.23 -4.57 9.88
CA MET A 9 29.11 -3.84 8.61
C MET A 9 30.35 -2.97 8.35
N ASP A 10 31.15 -2.62 9.36
CA ASP A 10 32.28 -1.71 9.18
C ASP A 10 33.48 -2.37 8.48
N ILE A 11 33.57 -3.70 8.57
CA ILE A 11 34.64 -4.51 7.96
C ILE A 11 34.33 -4.82 6.48
N LEU A 12 33.09 -4.62 6.03
CA LEU A 12 32.67 -5.00 4.68
C LEU A 12 33.11 -3.98 3.62
N PRO A 13 33.58 -4.47 2.44
CA PRO A 13 33.78 -3.62 1.27
C PRO A 13 32.49 -2.91 0.83
N GLU A 14 32.62 -1.72 0.24
CA GLU A 14 31.47 -0.91 -0.19
C GLU A 14 30.55 -1.64 -1.18
N GLU A 15 31.11 -2.44 -2.09
CA GLU A 15 30.35 -3.24 -3.03
C GLU A 15 29.45 -4.26 -2.32
N VAL A 16 29.96 -4.88 -1.26
CA VAL A 16 29.23 -5.89 -0.48
C VAL A 16 28.12 -5.23 0.32
N LYS A 17 28.36 -4.03 0.89
CA LYS A 17 27.32 -3.23 1.56
C LYS A 17 26.16 -2.91 0.63
N LYS A 18 26.47 -2.51 -0.60
CA LYS A 18 25.47 -2.20 -1.62
C LYS A 18 24.65 -3.43 -2.00
N GLN A 19 25.30 -4.58 -2.23
CA GLN A 19 24.59 -5.83 -2.51
C GLN A 19 23.69 -6.28 -1.35
N LEU A 20 24.14 -6.08 -0.10
CA LEU A 20 23.34 -6.41 1.07
C LEU A 20 22.09 -5.53 1.17
N LEU A 21 22.23 -4.23 0.86
CA LEU A 21 21.13 -3.28 0.81
C LEU A 21 20.13 -3.66 -0.28
N ASP A 22 20.61 -3.92 -1.50
CA ASP A 22 19.76 -4.36 -2.63
C ASP A 22 19.01 -5.65 -2.29
N PHE A 23 19.67 -6.60 -1.63
CA PHE A 23 19.03 -7.83 -1.17
C PHE A 23 17.96 -7.57 -0.11
N TYR A 24 18.22 -6.67 0.83
CA TYR A 24 17.24 -6.29 1.84
C TYR A 24 16.03 -5.57 1.22
N GLU A 25 16.25 -4.66 0.27
CA GLU A 25 15.20 -4.00 -0.50
C GLU A 25 14.35 -5.01 -1.28
N TYR A 26 15.00 -5.99 -1.91
CA TYR A 26 14.29 -7.09 -2.57
C TYR A 26 13.40 -7.86 -1.59
N LEU A 27 13.91 -8.22 -0.41
CA LEU A 27 13.12 -8.91 0.61
C LEU A 27 11.97 -8.04 1.12
N ALA A 28 12.22 -6.76 1.38
CA ALA A 28 11.22 -5.80 1.82
C ALA A 28 10.13 -5.58 0.77
N ASN A 29 10.47 -5.61 -0.53
CA ASN A 29 9.48 -5.47 -1.60
C ASN A 29 8.68 -6.78 -1.82
N LYS A 30 9.39 -7.92 -1.87
CA LYS A 30 8.78 -9.23 -2.18
C LYS A 30 7.95 -9.78 -1.03
N TYR A 31 8.43 -9.63 0.20
CA TYR A 31 7.81 -10.21 1.41
C TYR A 31 7.30 -9.15 2.37
N GLY A 32 7.70 -7.88 2.23
CA GLY A 32 7.09 -6.82 3.00
C GLY A 32 5.61 -6.78 2.67
N LYS A 33 4.79 -6.97 3.70
CA LYS A 33 3.35 -6.80 3.59
C LYS A 33 3.14 -5.43 2.94
N LYS A 34 2.55 -5.39 1.74
CA LYS A 34 2.10 -4.14 1.10
C LYS A 34 1.51 -3.32 2.24
N LYS A 35 2.12 -2.17 2.56
CA LYS A 35 1.52 -1.25 3.53
C LYS A 35 0.10 -1.08 3.05
N LEU A 36 -0.85 -1.65 3.80
CA LEU A 36 -2.28 -1.53 3.50
C LEU A 36 -2.45 -0.04 3.30
N LYS A 37 -2.70 0.40 2.05
CA LYS A 37 -2.88 1.81 1.74
C LYS A 37 -3.84 2.31 2.80
N ASP A 38 -3.38 3.31 3.55
CA ASP A 38 -4.01 3.73 4.79
C ASP A 38 -5.52 3.82 4.53
N LYS A 39 -6.33 3.00 5.20
CA LYS A 39 -7.76 2.84 4.82
C LYS A 39 -8.45 4.20 4.78
N LYS A 40 -7.98 5.13 5.62
CA LYS A 40 -8.37 6.54 5.63
C LYS A 40 -8.19 7.23 4.28
N VAL A 41 -7.01 7.13 3.66
CA VAL A 41 -6.71 7.73 2.34
C VAL A 41 -7.61 7.14 1.25
N PHE A 42 -7.89 5.82 1.32
CA PHE A 42 -8.84 5.19 0.41
C PHE A 42 -10.26 5.77 0.58
N PHE A 43 -10.79 5.83 1.81
CA PHE A 43 -12.13 6.37 2.06
C PHE A 43 -12.23 7.89 1.81
N GLU A 44 -11.15 8.65 1.97
CA GLU A 44 -11.08 10.06 1.57
C GLU A 44 -11.21 10.21 0.05
N SER A 45 -10.50 9.39 -0.73
CA SER A 45 -10.63 9.39 -2.19
C SER A 45 -12.05 9.03 -2.64
N VAL A 46 -12.68 8.05 -2.00
CA VAL A 46 -14.09 7.68 -2.27
C VAL A 46 -15.03 8.83 -1.94
N LYS A 47 -14.85 9.51 -0.81
CA LYS A 47 -15.66 10.68 -0.44
C LYS A 47 -15.51 11.84 -1.43
N LEU A 48 -14.30 12.06 -1.94
CA LEU A 48 -14.03 13.13 -2.90
C LEU A 48 -14.72 12.90 -4.24
N HIS A 49 -14.89 11.64 -4.63
CA HIS A 49 -15.53 11.24 -5.88
C HIS A 49 -17.00 10.81 -5.73
N SER A 50 -17.51 10.70 -4.51
CA SER A 50 -18.92 10.41 -4.25
C SER A 50 -19.76 11.67 -4.47
N PHE A 51 -20.79 11.56 -5.30
CA PHE A 51 -21.82 12.59 -5.40
C PHE A 51 -22.71 12.57 -4.15
N LYS A 52 -23.04 13.76 -3.63
CA LYS A 52 -24.07 13.90 -2.59
C LYS A 52 -25.42 13.90 -3.29
N LEU A 53 -26.25 12.91 -2.99
CA LEU A 53 -27.63 12.91 -3.44
C LEU A 53 -28.39 14.03 -2.70
N PRO A 54 -29.24 14.79 -3.39
CA PRO A 54 -30.15 15.74 -2.76
C PRO A 54 -31.05 15.06 -1.70
N GLU A 55 -31.48 15.81 -0.69
CA GLU A 55 -32.35 15.26 0.38
C GLU A 55 -33.70 14.76 -0.15
N ASP A 56 -34.16 15.35 -1.25
CA ASP A 56 -35.37 15.01 -1.99
C ASP A 56 -35.16 13.91 -3.05
N TYR A 57 -33.94 13.33 -3.16
CA TYR A 57 -33.67 12.28 -4.13
C TYR A 57 -34.54 11.05 -3.87
N LYS A 58 -35.40 10.74 -4.84
CA LYS A 58 -36.21 9.52 -4.86
C LYS A 58 -35.83 8.71 -6.08
N PHE A 59 -35.23 7.54 -5.86
CA PHE A 59 -34.87 6.61 -6.93
C PHE A 59 -36.13 6.20 -7.71
N ASN A 60 -36.23 6.61 -8.98
CA ASN A 60 -37.29 6.19 -9.87
C ASN A 60 -36.81 5.04 -10.75
N ARG A 61 -37.39 3.86 -10.55
CA ARG A 61 -37.04 2.66 -11.32
C ARG A 61 -37.48 2.76 -12.78
N GLU A 62 -38.54 3.51 -13.08
CA GLU A 62 -39.08 3.62 -14.44
C GLU A 62 -38.17 4.43 -15.37
N GLU A 63 -37.54 5.51 -14.88
CA GLU A 63 -36.53 6.30 -15.62
C GLU A 63 -35.34 5.46 -16.11
N LEU A 64 -35.02 4.36 -15.41
CA LEU A 64 -33.87 3.53 -15.73
C LEU A 64 -34.07 2.69 -17.01
N HIS A 65 -35.31 2.47 -17.40
CA HIS A 65 -35.71 1.62 -18.52
C HIS A 65 -36.09 2.42 -19.78
N GLU A 66 -36.03 3.75 -19.74
CA GLU A 66 -36.33 4.65 -20.86
C GLU A 66 -35.10 4.98 -21.74
N ARG A 67 -33.96 4.30 -21.56
CA ARG A 67 -32.72 4.50 -22.34
C ARG A 67 -32.56 3.51 -23.50
#